data_AF-A0A5L8XLT9-F1
#
_entry.id   AF-A0A5L8XLT9-F1
#
_cell.length_a   1.000
_cell.length_b   1.000
_cell.length_c   1.000
_cell.angle_alpha   90.00
_cell.angle_beta   90.00
_cell.angle_gamma   90.00
#
_symmetry.space_group_name_H-M   'P 1'
#
loop_
_entity.id
_entity.type
_entity.pdbx_description
1 polymer ?
#
loop_
_entity_poly.entity_id
_entity_poly.type
_entity_poly.pdbx_seq_one_letter_code
_entity_poly.pdbx_strand_id
1 'polypeptide(L)'
;MGNIRPNGQFGPEHKIAYLPDEFAEKYRNYLLNENDVIIAMTDMGSAMNILGVPTLVKNLKGRNFLLNQRVGKLFNFKDNVNISYLKYILASREIKQIFENFGYGGLQINLGKAQILSIKSRCHL
;
A
#
# COMPACT_ATOMS: atom_id res chain seq x y z
N MET A 1 1.84 5.99 8.10
CA MET A 1 0.93 5.49 7.04
C MET A 1 -0.20 6.46 6.70
N GLY A 2 -0.15 7.74 7.14
CA GLY A 2 -1.26 8.68 6.95
C GLY A 2 -1.65 8.97 5.49
N ASN A 3 -0.74 8.74 4.54
CA ASN A 3 -0.97 9.01 3.13
C ASN A 3 -1.79 7.94 2.40
N ILE A 4 -2.06 6.78 3.01
CA ILE A 4 -3.02 5.81 2.48
C ILE A 4 -4.39 6.09 3.12
N ARG A 5 -5.39 6.35 2.28
CA ARG A 5 -6.76 6.60 2.73
C ARG A 5 -7.62 5.33 2.61
N PRO A 6 -8.67 5.16 3.44
CA PRO A 6 -9.54 3.99 3.38
C PRO A 6 -10.20 3.75 2.01
N ASN A 7 -10.34 4.80 1.20
CA ASN A 7 -10.86 4.73 -0.18
C ASN A 7 -9.77 4.45 -1.24
N GLY A 8 -8.54 4.11 -0.85
CA GLY A 8 -7.43 3.82 -1.77
C GLY A 8 -6.83 5.04 -2.47
N GLN A 9 -7.18 6.24 -2.02
CA GLN A 9 -6.56 7.48 -2.50
C GLN A 9 -5.24 7.74 -1.76
N PHE A 10 -4.29 8.33 -2.49
CA PHE A 10 -3.07 8.86 -1.90
C PHE A 10 -3.34 10.27 -1.37
N GLY A 11 -3.18 10.46 -0.06
CA GLY A 11 -3.38 11.73 0.63
C GLY A 11 -2.04 12.38 0.98
N PRO A 12 -1.35 13.04 0.04
CA PRO A 12 -0.01 13.59 0.27
C PRO A 12 0.01 14.64 1.39
N GLU A 13 -1.09 15.36 1.60
CA GLU A 13 -1.19 16.42 2.62
C GLU A 13 -1.70 15.94 3.99
N HIS A 14 -2.10 14.66 4.11
CA HIS A 14 -2.69 14.16 5.35
C HIS A 14 -1.61 13.78 6.38
N LYS A 15 -1.55 14.52 7.49
CA LYS A 15 -0.64 14.24 8.63
C LYS A 15 0.81 14.02 8.17
N ILE A 16 1.34 14.95 7.38
CA ILE A 16 2.71 14.91 6.89
C ILE A 16 3.69 14.95 8.07
N ALA A 17 4.73 14.11 8.00
CA ALA A 17 5.93 14.24 8.79
C ALA A 17 7.09 14.56 7.84
N TYR A 18 7.87 15.59 8.19
CA TYR A 18 9.02 16.01 7.40
C TYR A 18 10.31 15.40 7.96
N LEU A 19 11.25 15.11 7.07
CA LEU A 19 12.59 14.60 7.38
C LEU A 19 13.63 15.51 6.72
N PRO A 20 14.88 15.55 7.21
CA PRO A 20 15.96 16.28 6.56
C PRO A 20 16.21 15.81 5.12
N ASP A 21 16.58 16.72 4.22
CA ASP A 21 16.73 16.41 2.78
C ASP A 21 17.78 15.33 2.50
N GLU A 22 18.82 15.21 3.34
CA GLU A 22 19.83 14.14 3.24
C GLU A 22 19.23 12.71 3.30
N PHE A 23 18.02 12.56 3.85
CA PHE A 23 17.33 11.28 3.90
C PHE A 23 16.88 10.83 2.50
N ALA A 24 16.65 11.75 1.56
CA ALA A 24 16.34 11.40 0.18
C ALA A 24 17.49 10.62 -0.46
N GLU A 25 18.73 11.04 -0.21
CA GLU A 25 19.93 10.35 -0.69
C GLU A 25 20.19 9.05 0.08
N LYS A 26 20.17 9.13 1.42
CA LYS A 26 20.44 7.99 2.30
C LYS A 26 19.47 6.83 2.06
N TYR A 27 18.21 7.13 1.79
CA TYR A 27 17.14 6.15 1.59
C TYR A 27 16.60 6.15 0.15
N ARG A 28 17.45 6.48 -0.84
CA ARG A 28 17.05 6.59 -2.26
C ARG A 28 16.25 5.41 -2.79
N ASN A 29 16.55 4.19 -2.34
CA ASN A 29 15.87 2.97 -2.78
C ASN A 29 14.41 2.87 -2.28
N TYR A 30 14.03 3.73 -1.33
CA TYR A 30 12.70 3.83 -0.75
C TYR A 30 11.96 5.09 -1.20
N LEU A 31 12.52 5.87 -2.13
CA LEU A 31 11.79 6.99 -2.73
C LEU A 31 10.58 6.48 -3.50
N LEU A 32 9.45 7.17 -3.28
CA LEU A 32 8.22 6.96 -4.00
C LEU A 32 8.17 7.87 -5.23
N ASN A 33 7.81 7.27 -6.35
CA ASN A 33 7.60 7.95 -7.62
C ASN A 33 6.11 8.04 -7.94
N GLU A 34 5.75 9.00 -8.81
CA GLU A 34 4.41 9.08 -9.37
C GLU A 34 4.06 7.73 -10.04
N ASN A 35 2.84 7.24 -9.78
CA ASN A 35 2.32 5.95 -10.24
C ASN A 35 2.91 4.69 -9.58
N ASP A 36 3.71 4.81 -8.52
CA ASP A 36 4.01 3.65 -7.68
C ASP A 36 2.72 3.09 -7.05
N VAL A 37 2.61 1.75 -6.98
CA VAL A 37 1.53 1.07 -6.28
C VAL A 37 2.02 0.66 -4.90
N ILE A 38 1.40 1.21 -3.87
CA ILE A 38 1.72 0.92 -2.47
C ILE A 38 0.53 0.27 -1.75
N ILE A 39 0.81 -0.53 -0.73
CA ILE A 39 -0.20 -1.25 0.04
C ILE A 39 0.14 -1.18 1.53
N ALA A 40 -0.85 -0.83 2.36
CA ALA A 40 -0.63 -0.84 3.81
C ALA A 40 -0.52 -2.29 4.26
N MET A 41 0.60 -2.63 4.90
CA MET A 41 0.85 -3.98 5.40
C MET A 41 0.40 -4.11 6.85
N THR A 42 0.03 -3.02 7.51
CA THR A 42 -0.38 -3.04 8.91
C THR A 42 -1.50 -2.05 9.16
N ASP A 43 -2.35 -2.35 10.12
CA ASP A 43 -3.35 -1.41 10.61
C ASP A 43 -3.56 -1.55 12.12
N MET A 44 -4.10 -0.50 12.73
CA MET A 44 -4.40 -0.44 14.15
C MET A 44 -5.91 -0.33 14.37
N GLY A 45 -6.41 -1.10 15.33
CA GLY A 45 -7.83 -1.11 15.70
C GLY A 45 -8.64 -2.17 14.95
N SER A 46 -9.82 -2.47 15.49
CA SER A 46 -10.70 -3.55 15.02
C SER A 46 -11.30 -3.31 13.63
N ALA A 47 -11.33 -2.06 13.16
CA ALA A 47 -11.98 -1.70 11.90
C ALA A 47 -11.13 -1.99 10.64
N MET A 48 -9.82 -2.22 10.76
CA MET A 48 -8.89 -2.51 9.65
C MET A 48 -9.18 -1.68 8.38
N ASN A 49 -9.21 -0.36 8.53
CA ASN A 49 -9.65 0.58 7.51
C ASN A 49 -8.68 0.71 6.33
N ILE A 50 -7.40 0.43 6.52
CA ILE A 50 -6.36 0.60 5.49
C ILE A 50 -5.56 -0.68 5.21
N LEU A 51 -5.70 -1.74 6.01
CA LEU A 51 -4.99 -3.00 5.80
C LEU A 51 -5.25 -3.55 4.39
N GLY A 52 -4.19 -3.81 3.64
CA GLY A 52 -4.31 -4.38 2.30
C GLY A 52 -4.86 -3.42 1.23
N VAL A 53 -5.11 -2.15 1.56
CA VAL A 53 -5.69 -1.18 0.62
C VAL A 53 -4.63 -0.74 -0.41
N PRO A 54 -4.81 -1.06 -1.71
CA PRO A 54 -3.87 -0.67 -2.76
C PRO A 54 -4.06 0.80 -3.13
N THR A 55 -2.99 1.57 -3.11
CA THR A 55 -2.98 3.02 -3.36
C THR A 55 -1.98 3.35 -4.45
N LEU A 56 -2.39 4.22 -5.38
CA LEU A 56 -1.51 4.72 -6.44
C LEU A 56 -0.94 6.06 -5.97
N VAL A 57 0.38 6.17 -5.90
CA VAL A 57 1.08 7.40 -5.51
C VAL A 57 0.81 8.47 -6.57
N LYS A 58 0.32 9.63 -6.13
CA LYS A 58 -0.02 10.75 -7.01
C LYS A 58 0.25 12.12 -6.39
N ASN A 59 0.31 13.15 -7.23
CA ASN A 59 0.34 14.55 -6.80
C ASN A 59 1.51 14.86 -5.85
N LEU A 60 2.72 14.38 -6.18
CA LEU A 60 3.91 14.59 -5.34
C LEU A 60 4.30 16.08 -5.22
N LYS A 61 3.92 16.91 -6.20
CA LYS A 61 4.21 18.36 -6.25
C LYS A 61 5.70 18.67 -6.07
N GLY A 62 6.57 17.87 -6.67
CA GLY A 62 8.03 18.06 -6.60
C GLY A 62 8.67 17.72 -5.25
N ARG A 63 7.93 17.14 -4.30
CA ARG A 63 8.47 16.69 -3.02
C ARG A 63 8.91 15.23 -3.09
N ASN A 64 9.95 14.90 -2.34
CA ASN A 64 10.37 13.53 -2.10
C ASN A 64 9.49 12.89 -1.01
N PHE A 65 8.99 11.69 -1.29
CA PHE A 65 8.29 10.86 -0.32
C PHE A 65 9.07 9.57 -0.11
N LEU A 66 9.21 9.17 1.16
CA LEU A 66 9.85 7.91 1.52
C LEU A 66 8.80 6.85 1.86
N LEU A 67 9.01 5.64 1.35
CA LEU A 67 8.20 4.47 1.65
C LEU A 67 8.35 4.12 3.12
N ASN A 68 7.22 4.02 3.82
CA ASN A 68 7.20 3.64 5.22
C ASN A 68 7.48 2.13 5.38
N GLN A 69 8.15 1.74 6.47
CA GLN A 69 8.51 0.36 6.78
C GLN A 69 7.32 -0.60 6.98
N ARG A 70 6.10 -0.08 7.16
CA ARG A 70 4.84 -0.84 7.27
C ARG A 70 3.99 -0.75 5.99
N VAL A 71 4.58 -0.31 4.89
CA VAL A 71 3.94 -0.18 3.58
C VAL A 71 4.78 -0.95 2.57
N GLY A 72 4.11 -1.81 1.80
CA GLY A 72 4.73 -2.51 0.69
C GLY A 72 4.62 -1.69 -0.58
N LYS A 73 5.65 -1.74 -1.43
CA LYS A 73 5.57 -1.30 -2.83
C LYS A 73 5.44 -2.52 -3.71
N LEU A 74 4.45 -2.53 -4.60
CA LEU A 74 4.29 -3.54 -5.64
C LEU A 74 4.97 -3.01 -6.91
N PHE A 75 5.88 -3.78 -7.49
CA PHE A 75 6.74 -3.38 -8.61
C PHE A 75 7.09 -4.59 -9.48
N ASN A 76 7.80 -4.34 -10.60
CA ASN A 76 8.15 -5.36 -11.61
C ASN A 76 6.94 -6.06 -12.21
N PHE A 77 5.90 -5.29 -12.52
CA PHE A 77 4.76 -5.77 -13.27
C PHE A 77 5.18 -6.14 -14.70
N LYS A 78 4.58 -7.17 -15.27
CA LYS A 78 4.68 -7.46 -16.70
C LYS A 78 3.92 -6.38 -17.48
N ASP A 79 4.31 -6.12 -18.72
CA ASP A 79 3.74 -5.05 -19.56
C ASP A 79 2.22 -5.20 -19.80
N ASN A 80 1.70 -6.42 -19.72
CA ASN A 80 0.28 -6.72 -19.90
C ASN A 80 -0.57 -6.55 -18.63
N VAL A 81 0.01 -6.10 -17.52
CA VAL A 81 -0.72 -5.88 -16.26
C VAL A 81 -1.42 -4.52 -16.28
N ASN A 82 -2.74 -4.53 -16.26
CA ASN A 82 -3.52 -3.31 -16.05
C ASN A 82 -3.54 -2.94 -14.56
N ILE A 83 -2.82 -1.88 -14.18
CA ILE A 83 -2.71 -1.43 -12.79
C ILE A 83 -4.06 -1.02 -12.19
N SER A 84 -4.93 -0.37 -12.97
CA SER A 84 -6.27 0.01 -12.49
C SER A 84 -7.12 -1.22 -12.16
N TYR A 85 -7.05 -2.24 -13.00
CA TYR A 85 -7.74 -3.51 -12.75
C TYR A 85 -7.14 -4.27 -11.56
N LEU A 86 -5.80 -4.33 -11.45
CA LEU A 86 -5.12 -4.91 -10.30
C LEU A 86 -5.57 -4.25 -8.99
N LYS A 87 -5.62 -2.92 -8.96
CA LYS A 87 -6.11 -2.17 -7.79
C LYS A 87 -7.55 -2.53 -7.47
N TYR A 88 -8.41 -2.64 -8.48
CA TYR A 88 -9.81 -3.02 -8.30
C TYR A 88 -9.95 -4.41 -7.67
N ILE A 89 -9.20 -5.40 -8.16
CA ILE A 89 -9.20 -6.76 -7.56
C ILE A 89 -8.65 -6.73 -6.13
N LEU A 90 -7.50 -6.09 -5.90
CA LEU A 90 -6.89 -6.05 -4.57
C LEU A 90 -7.75 -5.31 -3.54
N ALA A 91 -8.61 -4.38 -3.99
CA ALA A 91 -9.60 -3.70 -3.16
C ALA A 91 -10.94 -4.45 -3.06
N SER A 92 -11.08 -5.62 -3.68
CA SER A 92 -12.33 -6.39 -3.63
C SER A 92 -12.60 -6.91 -2.22
N ARG A 93 -13.88 -7.13 -1.92
CA ARG A 93 -14.32 -7.60 -0.60
C ARG A 93 -13.71 -8.96 -0.25
N GLU A 94 -13.57 -9.84 -1.24
CA GLU A 94 -13.02 -11.18 -1.08
C GLU A 94 -11.54 -11.12 -0.67
N ILE A 95 -10.75 -10.28 -1.33
CA ILE A 95 -9.34 -10.08 -0.98
C ILE A 95 -9.19 -9.42 0.38
N LYS A 96 -10.03 -8.43 0.69
CA LYS A 96 -10.04 -7.79 2.00
C LYS A 96 -10.32 -8.80 3.12
N GLN A 97 -11.30 -9.68 2.94
CA GLN A 97 -11.60 -10.75 3.90
C GLN A 97 -10.44 -11.72 4.09
N ILE A 98 -9.71 -12.06 3.01
CA ILE A 98 -8.49 -12.88 3.10
C ILE A 98 -7.45 -12.18 3.98
N PHE A 99 -7.23 -10.87 3.78
CA PHE A 99 -6.31 -10.09 4.60
C PHE A 99 -6.74 -9.98 6.06
N GLU A 100 -8.03 -9.75 6.32
CA GLU A 100 -8.58 -9.73 7.68
C GLU A 100 -8.40 -11.08 8.39
N ASN A 101 -8.61 -12.20 7.67
CA ASN A 101 -8.43 -13.56 8.20
C ASN A 101 -6.97 -13.87 8.52
N PHE A 102 -6.01 -13.34 7.77
CA PHE A 102 -4.59 -13.43 8.12
C PHE A 102 -4.22 -12.68 9.40
N GLY A 103 -5.09 -11.77 9.85
CA GLY A 103 -4.81 -10.82 10.91
C GLY A 103 -5.41 -11.12 12.28
N TYR A 104 -6.08 -12.24 12.50
CA TYR A 104 -6.74 -12.48 13.80
C TYR A 104 -5.74 -12.62 14.97
N GLY A 105 -6.04 -11.94 16.10
CA GLY A 105 -5.44 -12.23 17.41
C GLY A 105 -4.66 -11.10 18.11
N GLY A 106 -4.53 -9.90 17.53
CA GLY A 106 -3.73 -8.81 18.15
C GLY A 106 -4.25 -7.39 17.90
N LEU A 107 -3.82 -6.44 18.74
CA LEU A 107 -4.12 -5.00 18.65
C LEU A 107 -3.59 -4.33 17.37
N GLN A 108 -2.50 -4.88 16.83
CA GLN A 108 -1.93 -4.49 15.56
C GLN A 108 -1.82 -5.72 14.67
N ILE A 109 -2.32 -5.58 13.45
CA ILE A 109 -2.35 -6.65 12.47
C ILE A 109 -1.29 -6.37 11.43
N ASN A 110 -0.55 -7.40 11.03
CA ASN A 110 0.55 -7.28 10.08
C ASN A 110 0.44 -8.36 9.00
N LEU A 111 0.52 -7.93 7.75
CA LEU A 111 0.62 -8.80 6.57
C LEU A 111 2.08 -8.89 6.14
N GLY A 112 2.62 -10.11 6.10
CA GLY A 112 3.93 -10.37 5.53
C GLY A 112 3.90 -10.36 3.99
N LYS A 113 5.08 -10.18 3.39
CA LYS A 113 5.28 -10.29 1.93
C LYS A 113 4.70 -11.59 1.36
N ALA A 114 4.97 -12.72 2.01
CA ALA A 114 4.49 -14.02 1.56
C ALA A 114 2.96 -14.11 1.52
N GLN A 115 2.27 -13.54 2.51
CA GLN A 115 0.80 -13.52 2.56
C GLN A 115 0.22 -12.71 1.40
N ILE A 116 0.76 -11.51 1.14
CA ILE A 116 0.33 -10.65 0.03
C ILE A 116 0.55 -11.34 -1.32
N LEU A 117 1.72 -11.98 -1.52
CA LEU A 117 2.05 -12.66 -2.78
C LEU A 117 1.33 -14.01 -2.95
N SER A 118 0.81 -14.60 -1.88
CA SER A 118 0.09 -15.88 -1.92
C SER A 118 -1.34 -15.75 -2.44
N ILE A 119 -1.87 -14.53 -2.54
CA ILE A 119 -3.23 -14.28 -3.00
C ILE A 119 -3.40 -14.80 -4.43
N LYS A 120 -4.37 -15.70 -4.58
CA LYS A 120 -4.85 -16.14 -5.88
C LYS A 120 -6.19 -15.47 -6.14
N SER A 121 -6.23 -14.53 -7.08
CA SER A 121 -7.49 -14.05 -7.64
C SER A 121 -8.00 -15.05 -8.67
N ARG A 122 -9.23 -15.57 -8.50
CA ARG A 122 -9.93 -16.23 -9.61
C ARG A 122 -10.38 -15.15 -10.57
N CYS A 123 -9.65 -14.94 -11.66
CA CYS A 123 -10.22 -14.25 -12.82
C CYS A 123 -11.18 -15.23 -13.48
N HIS A 124 -12.47 -15.07 -13.23
CA HIS A 124 -13.50 -15.62 -14.11
C HIS A 124 -13.58 -14.69 -15.33
N LEU A 125 -12.82 -15.02 -16.36
CA LEU A 125 -13.05 -14.55 -17.73
C LEU A 125 -13.55 -15.75 -18.54
#